data_AF-A0AA88GG34-F1
#
_entry.id   AF-A0AA88GG34-F1
#
_cell.length_a   1.000
_cell.length_b   1.000
_cell.length_c   1.000
_cell.angle_alpha   90.00
_cell.angle_beta   90.00
_cell.angle_gamma   90.00
#
_symmetry.space_group_name_H-M   'P 1'
#
loop_
_entity.id
_entity.type
_entity.pdbx_description
1 polymer ?
#
loop_
_entity_poly.entity_id
_entity_poly.type
_entity_poly.pdbx_seq_one_letter_code
_entity_poly.pdbx_strand_id
1 'polypeptide(L)'
;MARGNPNIFEGHKTFHLLTYNTFLIHMLIGESPPYKSERVKGFLHQLNNDENQLDFVFFQELHRFGNVWFKLFDNSPYDEMLNGLIQKKIGQKLAFHVVESKKPFPLCQDSGLVILSKYPVLKSENYIFKSTTWRSYVTAKAFDENKRRLQIQELVQFIKECIEPFLHTTEAPPRIIISGDFNIDSIREEMYNEMMNLLNTEIGLCQDVFGSKVSEHPTTFAGVLCLDHVIVSGNFKAQLKL
;
A
#
# COMPACT_ATOMS: atom_id res chain seq x y z
N MET A 1 4.32 6.92 -9.87
CA MET A 1 4.79 7.21 -8.50
C MET A 1 3.96 8.35 -7.99
N ALA A 2 3.27 8.14 -6.86
CA ALA A 2 2.38 9.13 -6.30
C ALA A 2 2.96 9.75 -5.03
N ARG A 3 2.93 11.09 -4.92
CA ARG A 3 3.40 11.85 -3.74
C ARG A 3 2.31 12.83 -3.35
N GLY A 4 2.00 12.93 -2.06
CA GLY A 4 1.05 13.90 -1.50
C GLY A 4 1.72 14.76 -0.43
N ASN A 5 1.25 16.01 -0.26
CA ASN A 5 1.69 16.90 0.81
C ASN A 5 0.56 17.03 1.87
N PRO A 6 0.65 16.35 3.03
CA PRO A 6 -0.41 16.38 4.03
C PRO A 6 -0.29 17.61 4.93
N ASN A 7 -0.28 18.82 4.37
CA ASN A 7 -0.45 20.04 5.14
C ASN A 7 -1.94 20.29 5.39
N ILE A 8 -2.54 19.48 6.27
CA ILE A 8 -3.98 19.56 6.54
C ILE A 8 -4.27 20.19 7.92
N PHE A 9 -3.30 20.29 8.85
CA PHE A 9 -3.54 20.86 10.19
C PHE A 9 -2.31 21.56 10.81
N GLU A 10 -2.48 22.78 11.31
CA GLU A 10 -1.41 23.60 11.94
C GLU A 10 -0.82 22.93 13.20
N GLY A 11 0.51 23.01 13.35
CA GLY A 11 1.23 22.53 14.54
C GLY A 11 1.55 21.03 14.58
N HIS A 12 1.14 20.26 13.57
CA HIS A 12 1.40 18.82 13.52
C HIS A 12 2.59 18.47 12.64
N LYS A 13 3.29 17.39 13.02
CA LYS A 13 4.35 16.79 12.21
C LYS A 13 3.79 16.36 10.85
N THR A 14 4.39 16.85 9.77
CA THR A 14 4.13 16.40 8.39
C THR A 14 4.82 15.05 8.16
N PHE A 15 4.11 14.12 7.53
CA PHE A 15 4.67 12.83 7.11
C PHE A 15 4.82 12.77 5.59
N HIS A 16 5.93 12.25 5.12
CA HIS A 16 6.18 12.01 3.70
C HIS A 16 5.87 10.54 3.35
N LEU A 17 4.85 10.34 2.52
CA LEU A 17 4.31 9.04 2.15
C LEU A 17 4.59 8.75 0.68
N LEU A 18 4.85 7.48 0.37
CA LEU A 18 4.98 6.99 -1.00
C LEU A 18 4.21 5.68 -1.16
N THR A 19 3.30 5.62 -2.12
CA THR A 19 2.74 4.35 -2.61
C THR A 19 3.33 4.02 -3.98
N TYR A 20 3.70 2.76 -4.19
CA TYR A 20 4.36 2.34 -5.42
C TYR A 20 4.04 0.89 -5.80
N ASN A 21 3.15 0.74 -6.79
CA ASN A 21 3.00 -0.51 -7.51
C ASN A 21 4.27 -0.75 -8.36
N THR A 22 5.07 -1.72 -7.94
CA THR A 22 6.35 -2.01 -8.56
C THR A 22 6.20 -2.72 -9.90
N PHE A 23 5.06 -3.38 -10.13
CA PHE A 23 4.83 -4.27 -11.27
C PHE A 23 6.01 -5.24 -11.43
N LEU A 24 6.33 -6.00 -10.37
CA LEU A 24 7.41 -6.99 -10.34
C LEU A 24 6.83 -8.42 -10.27
N ILE A 25 5.93 -8.73 -11.19
CA ILE A 25 5.26 -10.03 -11.31
C ILE A 25 6.28 -11.12 -11.66
N HIS A 26 6.17 -12.30 -11.04
CA HIS A 26 7.06 -13.43 -11.32
C HIS A 26 6.87 -13.97 -12.75
N MET A 27 7.95 -14.39 -13.44
CA MET A 27 7.89 -14.81 -14.85
C MET A 27 6.98 -16.04 -15.09
N LEU A 28 6.73 -16.84 -14.06
CA LEU A 28 5.88 -18.03 -14.15
C LEU A 28 4.37 -17.71 -14.19
N ILE A 29 3.97 -16.49 -13.85
CA ILE A 29 2.55 -16.13 -13.70
C ILE A 29 2.04 -15.23 -14.83
N GLY A 30 2.94 -14.57 -15.55
CA GLY A 30 2.57 -13.72 -16.69
C GLY A 30 3.79 -13.16 -17.41
N GLU A 31 3.53 -12.26 -18.34
CA GLU A 31 4.59 -11.54 -19.04
C GLU A 31 5.42 -10.74 -18.03
N SER A 32 6.70 -11.10 -17.93
CA SER A 32 7.64 -10.37 -17.11
C SER A 32 7.82 -8.97 -17.69
N PRO A 33 7.58 -7.91 -16.90
CA PRO A 33 7.89 -6.57 -17.37
C PRO A 33 9.37 -6.48 -17.79
N PRO A 34 9.68 -5.71 -18.84
CA PRO A 34 11.06 -5.49 -19.24
C PRO A 34 11.79 -4.66 -18.18
N TYR A 35 13.11 -4.83 -18.11
CA TYR A 35 14.02 -4.00 -17.31
C TYR A 35 13.76 -3.99 -15.79
N LYS A 36 13.39 -5.14 -15.20
CA LYS A 36 13.08 -5.21 -13.75
C LYS A 36 14.22 -4.72 -12.86
N SER A 37 15.46 -5.16 -13.12
CA SER A 37 16.63 -4.76 -12.33
C SER A 37 16.91 -3.27 -12.47
N GLU A 38 16.80 -2.72 -13.68
CA GLU A 38 16.96 -1.28 -13.94
C GLU A 38 15.88 -0.45 -13.24
N ARG A 39 14.63 -0.94 -13.17
CA ARG A 39 13.56 -0.27 -12.40
C ARG A 39 13.87 -0.27 -10.91
N VAL A 40 14.31 -1.40 -10.35
CA VAL A 40 14.74 -1.50 -8.94
C VAL A 40 15.91 -0.55 -8.66
N LYS A 41 16.97 -0.60 -9.48
CA LYS A 41 18.15 0.27 -9.34
C LYS A 41 17.81 1.74 -9.49
N GLY A 42 17.00 2.11 -10.49
CA GLY A 42 16.56 3.48 -10.72
C GLY A 42 15.73 4.02 -9.57
N PHE A 43 14.81 3.21 -9.04
CA PHE A 43 14.03 3.56 -7.85
C PHE A 43 14.92 3.74 -6.61
N LEU A 44 15.84 2.80 -6.34
CA LEU A 44 16.79 2.90 -5.24
C LEU A 44 17.70 4.13 -5.40
N HIS A 45 18.11 4.47 -6.62
CA HIS A 45 18.89 5.67 -6.88
C HIS A 45 18.07 6.94 -6.60
N GLN A 46 16.82 7.00 -7.06
CA GLN A 46 15.92 8.12 -6.78
C GLN A 46 15.71 8.32 -5.28
N LEU A 47 15.45 7.23 -4.53
CA LEU A 47 15.33 7.28 -3.07
C LEU A 47 16.59 7.79 -2.37
N ASN A 48 17.78 7.62 -2.96
CA ASN A 48 19.03 8.13 -2.39
C ASN A 48 19.23 9.62 -2.61
N ASN A 49 18.75 10.12 -3.74
CA ASN A 49 18.94 11.53 -4.12
C ASN A 49 17.81 12.42 -3.62
N ASP A 50 16.73 11.85 -3.09
CA ASP A 50 15.62 12.62 -2.57
C ASP A 50 16.01 13.28 -1.23
N GLU A 51 16.07 14.61 -1.24
CA GLU A 51 16.32 15.40 -0.03
C GLU A 51 15.14 15.29 0.97
N ASN A 52 13.93 15.01 0.45
CA ASN A 52 12.76 14.75 1.28
C ASN A 52 12.82 13.31 1.78
N GLN A 53 13.23 13.14 3.03
CA GLN A 53 13.26 11.83 3.66
C GLN A 53 11.84 11.27 3.78
N LEU A 54 11.55 10.19 3.06
CA LEU A 54 10.29 9.46 3.18
C LEU A 54 10.14 8.87 4.58
N ASP A 55 8.96 9.02 5.16
CA ASP A 55 8.58 8.45 6.44
C ASP A 55 8.01 7.04 6.28
N PHE A 56 7.18 6.85 5.24
CA PHE A 56 6.58 5.56 4.93
C PHE A 56 6.60 5.28 3.43
N VAL A 57 6.81 4.02 3.08
CA VAL A 57 6.73 3.52 1.70
C VAL A 57 5.86 2.28 1.66
N PHE A 58 4.85 2.27 0.81
CA PHE A 58 3.92 1.17 0.60
C PHE A 58 4.16 0.60 -0.79
N PHE A 59 4.76 -0.59 -0.86
CA PHE A 59 4.95 -1.31 -2.12
C PHE A 59 3.79 -2.24 -2.39
N GLN A 60 3.40 -2.29 -3.66
CA GLN A 60 2.51 -3.30 -4.22
C GLN A 60 3.23 -4.07 -5.33
N GLU A 61 2.77 -5.30 -5.56
CA GLU A 61 3.30 -6.23 -6.57
C GLU A 61 4.80 -6.53 -6.45
N LEU A 62 5.39 -6.34 -5.28
CA LEU A 62 6.75 -6.75 -4.96
C LEU A 62 6.73 -8.23 -4.55
N HIS A 63 6.43 -9.09 -5.51
CA HIS A 63 6.06 -10.48 -5.25
C HIS A 63 7.25 -11.38 -4.93
N ARG A 64 7.03 -12.31 -4.00
CA ARG A 64 7.88 -13.49 -3.80
C ARG A 64 7.19 -14.72 -4.35
N PHE A 65 8.00 -15.65 -4.86
CA PHE A 65 7.53 -16.97 -5.25
C PHE A 65 8.02 -18.02 -4.25
N GLY A 66 7.11 -18.82 -3.70
CA GLY A 66 7.45 -19.84 -2.72
C GLY A 66 8.23 -20.97 -3.38
N ASN A 67 9.44 -21.23 -2.87
CA ASN A 67 10.42 -22.18 -3.40
C ASN A 67 9.80 -23.33 -4.21
N VAL A 68 9.97 -23.25 -5.52
CA VAL A 68 10.34 -24.42 -6.30
C VAL A 68 11.76 -24.78 -5.87
N TRP A 69 12.17 -26.05 -5.95
CA TRP A 69 13.52 -26.51 -5.58
C TRP A 69 14.68 -25.85 -6.38
N PHE A 70 14.40 -24.80 -7.14
CA PHE A 70 15.28 -24.03 -8.02
C PHE A 70 15.61 -22.64 -7.46
N LYS A 71 16.07 -22.55 -6.20
CA LYS A 71 16.68 -21.31 -5.65
C LYS A 71 17.90 -20.81 -6.46
N LEU A 72 18.37 -21.59 -7.43
CA LEU A 72 19.61 -21.36 -8.16
C LEU A 72 19.54 -20.26 -9.23
N PHE A 73 18.36 -19.70 -9.53
CA PHE A 73 18.22 -18.73 -10.63
C PHE A 73 17.63 -17.37 -10.25
N ASP A 74 17.26 -17.14 -9.00
CA ASP A 74 16.52 -15.94 -8.64
C ASP A 74 17.31 -15.08 -7.65
N ASN A 75 18.21 -14.25 -8.17
CA ASN A 75 18.48 -12.95 -7.55
C ASN A 75 17.20 -12.13 -7.76
N SER A 76 16.17 -12.45 -6.99
CA SER A 76 14.83 -11.95 -7.26
C SER A 76 14.85 -10.41 -7.17
N PRO A 77 14.14 -9.69 -8.06
CA PRO A 77 13.97 -8.24 -7.94
C PRO A 77 13.44 -7.82 -6.56
N TYR A 78 12.73 -8.73 -5.88
CA TYR A 78 12.37 -8.63 -4.48
C TYR A 78 13.60 -8.52 -3.56
N ASP A 79 14.52 -9.48 -3.62
CA ASP A 79 15.73 -9.49 -2.79
C ASP A 79 16.66 -8.31 -3.14
N GLU A 80 16.76 -7.93 -4.43
CA GLU A 80 17.53 -6.75 -4.83
C GLU A 80 16.95 -5.47 -4.22
N MET A 81 15.61 -5.29 -4.31
CA MET A 81 14.92 -4.15 -3.70
C MET A 81 15.11 -4.14 -2.19
N LEU A 82 14.84 -5.26 -1.51
CA LEU A 82 14.90 -5.35 -0.06
C LEU A 82 16.33 -5.20 0.47
N ASN A 83 17.31 -5.85 -0.14
CA ASN A 83 18.72 -5.68 0.22
C ASN A 83 19.20 -4.26 -0.06
N GLY A 84 18.79 -3.64 -1.17
CA GLY A 84 19.10 -2.25 -1.47
C GLY A 84 18.53 -1.28 -0.45
N LEU A 85 17.35 -1.57 0.11
CA LEU A 85 16.73 -0.80 1.19
C LEU A 85 17.41 -1.06 2.55
N ILE A 86 17.78 -2.31 2.84
CA ILE A 86 18.42 -2.72 4.10
C ILE A 86 19.89 -2.31 4.16
N GLN A 87 20.69 -2.45 3.10
CA GLN A 87 22.10 -2.06 3.11
C GLN A 87 22.28 -0.57 3.36
N LYS A 88 21.31 0.26 2.95
CA LYS A 88 21.26 1.69 3.29
C LYS A 88 20.99 1.97 4.77
N LYS A 89 20.48 1.01 5.54
CA LYS A 89 20.36 1.08 7.01
C LYS A 89 21.73 1.13 7.69
N ILE A 90 22.75 0.50 7.10
CA ILE A 90 24.09 0.35 7.68
C ILE A 90 24.96 1.61 7.41
N GLY A 91 24.62 2.42 6.41
CA GLY A 91 25.45 3.55 5.93
C GLY A 91 25.02 4.97 6.31
N GLN A 92 24.01 5.16 7.18
CA GLN A 92 23.42 6.46 7.56
C GLN A 92 22.61 7.17 6.44
N LYS A 93 21.27 7.13 6.56
CA LYS A 93 20.30 8.23 6.26
C LYS A 93 18.84 7.75 6.36
N LEU A 94 18.55 6.47 6.13
CA LEU A 94 17.17 5.93 6.14
C LEU A 94 17.14 4.53 6.76
N ALA A 95 16.98 4.44 8.08
CA ALA A 95 16.77 3.17 8.77
C ALA A 95 15.27 2.85 8.79
N PHE A 96 14.80 2.07 7.82
CA PHE A 96 13.42 1.60 7.80
C PHE A 96 13.24 0.31 8.62
N HIS A 97 12.11 0.23 9.30
CA HIS A 97 11.47 -1.01 9.72
C HIS A 97 10.68 -1.56 8.53
N VAL A 98 10.80 -2.86 8.28
CA VAL A 98 10.15 -3.54 7.16
C VAL A 98 9.01 -4.40 7.69
N VAL A 99 7.83 -4.24 7.10
CA VAL A 99 6.68 -5.12 7.29
C VAL A 99 6.39 -5.78 5.96
N GLU A 100 6.39 -7.10 5.96
CA GLU A 100 6.13 -7.89 4.76
C GLU A 100 4.81 -8.61 4.89
N SER A 101 4.20 -8.90 3.74
CA SER A 101 3.07 -9.80 3.70
C SER A 101 3.44 -11.23 4.12
N LYS A 102 2.43 -12.05 4.40
CA LYS A 102 2.61 -13.47 4.69
C LYS A 102 3.42 -14.15 3.57
N LYS A 103 4.41 -14.94 3.96
CA LYS A 103 5.28 -15.68 3.04
C LYS A 103 4.45 -16.55 2.08
N PRO A 104 4.91 -16.72 0.82
CA PRO A 104 4.22 -17.56 -0.14
C PRO A 104 4.22 -19.03 0.29
N PHE A 105 3.15 -19.74 -0.05
CA PHE A 105 3.13 -21.21 -0.03
C PHE A 105 4.00 -21.78 -1.17
N PRO A 106 4.47 -23.03 -1.11
CA PRO A 106 5.21 -23.66 -2.20
C PRO A 106 4.46 -23.55 -3.54
N LEU A 107 5.18 -23.19 -4.61
CA LEU A 107 4.63 -23.00 -5.96
C LEU A 107 3.57 -21.88 -6.08
N CYS A 108 3.48 -21.01 -5.09
CA CYS A 108 2.51 -19.93 -5.04
C CYS A 108 3.23 -18.58 -4.97
N GLN A 109 2.58 -17.54 -5.51
CA GLN A 109 2.99 -16.15 -5.30
C GLN A 109 2.37 -15.62 -4.00
N ASP A 110 3.07 -14.73 -3.31
CA ASP A 110 2.48 -13.97 -2.21
C ASP A 110 1.73 -12.72 -2.72
N SER A 111 1.23 -11.91 -1.79
CA SER A 111 0.47 -10.70 -2.15
C SER A 111 1.34 -9.57 -2.67
N GLY A 112 2.66 -9.67 -2.55
CA GLY A 112 3.61 -8.64 -2.96
C GLY A 112 3.50 -7.31 -2.21
N LEU A 113 2.88 -7.30 -1.02
CA LEU A 113 2.77 -6.11 -0.18
C LEU A 113 3.97 -6.01 0.76
N VAL A 114 4.63 -4.85 0.77
CA VAL A 114 5.70 -4.51 1.71
C VAL A 114 5.51 -3.07 2.17
N ILE A 115 5.64 -2.82 3.47
CA ILE A 115 5.60 -1.49 4.07
C ILE A 115 6.97 -1.21 4.67
N LEU A 116 7.54 -0.04 4.35
CA LEU A 116 8.68 0.53 5.05
C LEU A 116 8.20 1.65 5.97
N SER A 117 8.70 1.67 7.20
CA SER A 117 8.40 2.71 8.18
C SER A 117 9.68 3.23 8.81
N LYS A 118 9.89 4.54 8.84
CA LYS A 118 11.00 5.17 9.57
C LYS A 118 10.82 5.01 11.09
N TYR A 119 9.60 4.68 11.52
CA TYR A 119 9.21 4.51 12.92
C TYR A 119 9.12 3.03 13.29
N PRO A 120 9.36 2.68 14.57
CA PRO A 120 9.17 1.33 15.06
C PRO A 120 7.76 0.80 14.82
N VAL A 121 7.68 -0.44 14.35
CA VAL A 121 6.41 -1.14 14.13
C VAL A 121 6.05 -1.86 15.43
N LEU A 122 4.97 -1.42 16.08
CA LEU A 122 4.50 -2.02 17.33
C LEU A 122 3.73 -3.31 17.11
N LYS A 123 2.94 -3.36 16.02
CA LYS A 123 2.09 -4.49 15.66
C LYS A 123 1.95 -4.54 14.14
N SER A 124 1.89 -5.75 13.60
CA SER A 124 1.63 -5.99 12.17
C SER A 124 0.71 -7.18 12.02
N GLU A 125 -0.35 -7.01 11.24
CA GLU A 125 -1.31 -8.06 10.91
C GLU A 125 -1.51 -8.16 9.40
N ASN A 126 -1.79 -9.37 8.94
CA ASN A 126 -2.05 -9.66 7.54
C ASN A 126 -3.49 -10.12 7.38
N TYR A 127 -4.23 -9.48 6.47
CA TYR A 127 -5.59 -9.86 6.13
C TYR A 127 -5.66 -10.33 4.67
N ILE A 128 -6.33 -11.46 4.44
CA ILE A 128 -6.62 -11.97 3.10
C ILE A 128 -8.13 -11.86 2.91
N PHE A 129 -8.55 -11.07 1.91
CA PHE A 129 -9.97 -10.90 1.58
C PHE A 129 -10.66 -12.24 1.30
N LYS A 130 -11.77 -12.49 1.97
CA LYS A 130 -12.60 -13.69 1.83
C LYS A 130 -13.45 -13.65 0.56
N SER A 131 -13.76 -12.45 0.07
CA SER A 131 -14.47 -12.24 -1.21
C SER A 131 -13.64 -12.58 -2.45
N THR A 132 -12.33 -12.85 -2.30
CA THR A 132 -11.48 -13.27 -3.42
C THR A 132 -11.38 -14.80 -3.53
N THR A 133 -11.33 -15.30 -4.76
CA THR A 133 -10.96 -16.71 -4.98
C THR A 133 -9.44 -16.82 -5.07
N TRP A 134 -8.88 -17.98 -4.74
CA TRP A 134 -7.46 -18.27 -4.96
C TRP A 134 -7.02 -17.95 -6.40
N ARG A 135 -7.86 -18.24 -7.39
CA ARG A 135 -7.61 -17.90 -8.80
C ARG A 135 -7.53 -16.38 -9.04
N SER A 136 -8.40 -15.61 -8.40
CA SER A 136 -8.39 -14.14 -8.52
C SER A 136 -7.14 -13.54 -7.86
N TYR A 137 -6.73 -14.12 -6.72
CA TYR A 137 -5.49 -13.77 -6.02
C TYR A 137 -4.25 -14.04 -6.87
N VAL A 138 -4.18 -15.18 -7.56
CA VAL A 138 -3.04 -15.55 -8.42
C VAL A 138 -3.01 -14.78 -9.74
N THR A 139 -4.16 -14.46 -10.33
CA THR A 139 -4.21 -13.85 -11.67
C THR A 139 -4.24 -12.32 -11.66
N ALA A 140 -4.36 -11.68 -10.48
CA ALA A 140 -4.54 -10.24 -10.32
C ALA A 140 -5.70 -9.64 -11.16
N LYS A 141 -6.59 -10.49 -11.70
CA LYS A 141 -7.75 -10.07 -12.50
C LYS A 141 -8.91 -9.76 -11.57
N ALA A 142 -8.95 -8.55 -11.04
CA ALA A 142 -9.97 -8.13 -10.10
C ALA A 142 -10.86 -7.00 -10.63
N PHE A 143 -11.21 -6.93 -11.91
CA PHE A 143 -12.14 -5.93 -12.47
C PHE A 143 -13.62 -6.18 -12.11
N ASP A 144 -13.91 -7.12 -11.22
CA ASP A 144 -15.27 -7.38 -10.75
C ASP A 144 -15.65 -6.37 -9.66
N GLU A 145 -16.46 -5.39 -10.03
CA GLU A 145 -16.88 -4.31 -9.14
C GLU A 145 -17.57 -4.81 -7.86
N ASN A 146 -18.37 -5.87 -7.97
CA ASN A 146 -19.09 -6.42 -6.82
C ASN A 146 -18.12 -7.04 -5.81
N LYS A 147 -17.12 -7.78 -6.30
CA LYS A 147 -16.04 -8.27 -5.41
C LYS A 147 -15.29 -7.12 -4.77
N ARG A 148 -15.04 -6.04 -5.52
CA ARG A 148 -14.32 -4.89 -4.97
C ARG A 148 -15.09 -4.18 -3.88
N ARG A 149 -16.41 -4.01 -4.03
CA ARG A 149 -17.29 -3.50 -2.96
C ARG A 149 -17.18 -4.36 -1.69
N LEU A 150 -17.21 -5.68 -1.82
CA LEU A 150 -17.01 -6.59 -0.69
C LEU A 150 -15.62 -6.45 -0.05
N GLN A 151 -14.56 -6.32 -0.87
CA GLN A 151 -13.20 -6.09 -0.37
C GLN A 151 -13.09 -4.78 0.42
N ILE A 152 -13.73 -3.70 -0.02
CA ILE A 152 -13.76 -2.42 0.72
C ILE A 152 -14.49 -2.61 2.06
N GLN A 153 -15.62 -3.32 2.08
CA GLN A 153 -16.34 -3.61 3.33
C GLN A 153 -15.48 -4.44 4.31
N GLU A 154 -14.81 -5.46 3.81
CA GLU A 154 -13.87 -6.28 4.60
C GLU A 154 -12.68 -5.46 5.12
N LEU A 155 -12.15 -4.54 4.31
CA LEU A 155 -11.07 -3.63 4.71
C LEU A 155 -11.52 -2.72 5.85
N VAL A 156 -12.69 -2.10 5.73
CA VAL A 156 -13.27 -1.24 6.77
C VAL A 156 -13.46 -2.01 8.07
N GLN A 157 -14.01 -3.22 8.00
CA GLN A 157 -14.19 -4.08 9.17
C GLN A 157 -12.84 -4.44 9.82
N PHE A 158 -11.84 -4.81 9.03
CA PHE A 158 -10.49 -5.12 9.52
C PHE A 158 -9.82 -3.91 10.19
N ILE A 159 -9.97 -2.70 9.62
CA ILE A 159 -9.46 -1.46 10.22
C ILE A 159 -10.10 -1.24 11.60
N LYS A 160 -11.42 -1.40 11.73
CA LYS A 160 -12.13 -1.24 13.01
C LYS A 160 -11.61 -2.23 14.05
N GLU A 161 -11.47 -3.51 13.70
CA GLU A 161 -10.92 -4.55 14.58
C GLU A 161 -9.48 -4.24 15.02
N CYS A 162 -8.65 -3.70 14.12
CA CYS A 162 -7.27 -3.33 14.45
C CYS A 162 -7.19 -2.14 15.41
N ILE A 163 -8.14 -1.21 15.33
CA ILE A 163 -8.13 0.06 16.06
C ILE A 163 -8.82 -0.06 17.41
N GLU A 164 -9.80 -0.94 17.55
CA GLU A 164 -10.58 -1.16 18.78
C GLU A 164 -9.71 -1.17 20.07
N PRO A 165 -8.56 -1.88 20.12
CA PRO A 165 -7.72 -1.91 21.33
C PRO A 165 -7.07 -0.56 21.68
N PHE A 166 -6.98 0.35 20.71
CA PHE A 166 -6.35 1.65 20.87
C PHE A 166 -7.33 2.75 21.30
N LEU A 167 -8.64 2.56 21.05
CA LEU A 167 -9.66 3.59 21.34
C LEU A 167 -9.78 3.93 22.83
N HIS A 168 -9.43 2.99 23.71
CA HIS A 168 -9.51 3.17 25.16
C HIS A 168 -8.16 3.49 25.82
N THR A 169 -7.06 3.42 25.07
CA THR A 169 -5.70 3.53 25.62
C THR A 169 -5.00 4.83 25.27
N THR A 170 -5.52 5.60 24.31
CA THR A 170 -4.92 6.87 23.88
C THR A 170 -5.85 8.04 24.17
N GLU A 171 -5.28 9.19 24.58
CA GLU A 171 -6.04 10.42 24.84
C GLU A 171 -6.70 10.98 23.56
N ALA A 172 -6.15 10.66 22.39
CA ALA A 172 -6.69 11.02 21.10
C ALA A 172 -6.85 9.77 20.21
N PRO A 173 -7.88 9.71 19.34
CA PRO A 173 -8.04 8.61 18.40
C PRO A 173 -6.83 8.52 17.45
N PRO A 174 -6.41 7.30 17.07
CA PRO A 174 -5.29 7.14 16.15
C PRO A 174 -5.63 7.69 14.76
N ARG A 175 -4.61 8.23 14.08
CA ARG A 175 -4.69 8.55 12.65
C ARG A 175 -4.52 7.29 11.83
N ILE A 176 -5.29 7.17 10.77
CA ILE A 176 -5.32 5.99 9.90
C ILE A 176 -4.85 6.42 8.53
N ILE A 177 -3.88 5.69 8.00
CA ILE A 177 -3.40 5.84 6.63
C ILE A 177 -3.74 4.55 5.90
N ILE A 178 -4.52 4.67 4.83
CA ILE A 178 -4.89 3.57 3.96
C ILE A 178 -4.24 3.85 2.61
N SER A 179 -3.32 2.98 2.19
CA SER A 179 -2.51 3.22 0.99
C SER A 179 -2.44 1.96 0.15
N GLY A 180 -2.61 2.10 -1.16
CA GLY A 180 -2.65 0.95 -2.04
C GLY A 180 -3.01 1.28 -3.47
N ASP A 181 -2.78 0.31 -4.35
CA ASP A 181 -3.49 0.20 -5.61
C ASP A 181 -4.84 -0.47 -5.33
N PHE A 182 -5.90 0.33 -5.30
CA PHE A 182 -7.26 -0.17 -5.07
C PHE A 182 -7.88 -0.71 -6.35
N ASN A 183 -7.23 -0.47 -7.50
CA ASN A 183 -7.79 -0.62 -8.83
C ASN A 183 -9.09 0.18 -9.07
N ILE A 184 -9.46 1.09 -8.16
CA ILE A 184 -10.64 1.96 -8.27
C ILE A 184 -10.19 3.24 -8.93
N ASP A 185 -10.78 3.57 -10.08
CA ASP A 185 -10.41 4.79 -10.79
C ASP A 185 -11.08 6.00 -10.15
N SER A 186 -10.32 6.87 -9.46
CA SER A 186 -10.90 8.10 -8.90
C SER A 186 -11.34 9.11 -9.96
N ILE A 187 -10.94 8.94 -11.23
CA ILE A 187 -11.47 9.75 -12.33
C ILE A 187 -12.91 9.32 -12.66
N ARG A 188 -13.25 8.05 -12.38
CA ARG A 188 -14.62 7.51 -12.52
C ARG A 188 -15.30 7.51 -11.16
N GLU A 189 -16.14 8.51 -10.96
CA GLU A 189 -16.56 8.94 -9.63
C GLU A 189 -17.37 7.91 -8.82
N GLU A 190 -18.17 7.00 -9.42
CA GLU A 190 -19.16 6.22 -8.66
C GLU A 190 -18.56 5.32 -7.57
N MET A 191 -17.69 4.36 -7.94
CA MET A 191 -17.12 3.41 -6.97
C MET A 191 -16.14 4.08 -6.00
N TYR A 192 -15.42 5.10 -6.47
CA TYR A 192 -14.55 5.90 -5.62
C TYR A 192 -15.36 6.66 -4.57
N ASN A 193 -16.48 7.28 -4.97
CA ASN A 193 -17.38 7.98 -4.06
C ASN A 193 -18.04 7.01 -3.06
N GLU A 194 -18.43 5.81 -3.50
CA GLU A 194 -18.93 4.76 -2.59
C GLU A 194 -17.88 4.37 -1.54
N MET A 195 -16.63 4.13 -1.97
CA MET A 195 -15.52 3.82 -1.08
C MET A 195 -15.30 4.95 -0.06
N MET A 196 -15.19 6.19 -0.54
CA MET A 196 -14.96 7.35 0.32
C MET A 196 -16.13 7.59 1.27
N ASN A 197 -17.37 7.43 0.82
CA ASN A 197 -18.56 7.55 1.67
C ASN A 197 -18.57 6.48 2.78
N LEU A 198 -18.27 5.23 2.44
CA LEU A 198 -18.21 4.14 3.42
C LEU A 198 -17.09 4.38 4.45
N LEU A 199 -15.90 4.79 4.01
CA LEU A 199 -14.80 5.18 4.90
C LEU A 199 -15.20 6.35 5.81
N ASN A 200 -15.80 7.40 5.25
CA ASN A 200 -16.28 8.55 6.00
C ASN A 200 -17.33 8.19 7.06
N THR A 201 -18.19 7.23 6.75
CA THR A 201 -19.28 6.78 7.63
C THR A 201 -18.77 5.89 8.76
N GLU A 202 -17.89 4.94 8.44
CA GLU A 202 -17.49 3.86 9.37
C GLU A 202 -16.19 4.13 10.13
N ILE A 203 -15.29 4.91 9.54
CA ILE A 203 -13.96 5.19 10.10
C ILE A 203 -13.91 6.63 10.63
N GLY A 204 -14.49 7.59 9.91
CA GLY A 204 -14.44 9.02 10.22
C GLY A 204 -13.97 9.81 8.99
N LEU A 205 -13.86 11.14 9.11
CA LEU A 205 -13.55 11.99 7.96
C LEU A 205 -12.21 11.58 7.32
N CYS A 206 -12.28 11.02 6.13
CA CYS A 206 -11.18 10.54 5.31
C CYS A 206 -10.99 11.47 4.12
N GLN A 207 -9.72 11.74 3.79
CA GLN A 207 -9.32 12.57 2.67
C GLN A 207 -8.25 11.86 1.87
N ASP A 208 -8.36 11.87 0.55
CA ASP A 208 -7.27 11.47 -0.33
C ASP A 208 -6.23 12.60 -0.36
N VAL A 209 -4.95 12.25 -0.23
CA VAL A 209 -3.84 13.23 -0.23
C VAL A 209 -3.67 13.93 -1.58
N PHE A 210 -4.26 13.42 -2.66
CA PHE A 210 -4.27 14.10 -3.96
C PHE A 210 -5.36 15.19 -4.04
N GLY A 211 -6.18 15.32 -3.00
CA GLY A 211 -7.20 16.35 -2.89
C GLY A 211 -8.49 15.99 -3.65
N SER A 212 -9.30 17.01 -3.91
CA SER A 212 -10.57 16.87 -4.65
C SER A 212 -10.44 17.12 -6.14
N LYS A 213 -9.30 17.67 -6.58
CA LYS A 213 -9.06 18.00 -7.99
C LYS A 213 -8.48 16.80 -8.70
N VAL A 214 -9.35 16.03 -9.33
CA VAL A 214 -9.00 14.83 -10.11
C VAL A 214 -7.85 15.06 -11.11
N SER A 215 -7.72 16.26 -11.70
CA SER A 215 -6.61 16.60 -12.61
C SER A 215 -5.21 16.62 -11.95
N GLU A 216 -5.14 16.69 -10.62
CA GLU A 216 -3.90 16.68 -9.84
C GLU A 216 -3.54 15.25 -9.38
N HIS A 217 -4.42 14.28 -9.63
CA HIS A 217 -4.18 12.89 -9.24
C HIS A 217 -3.12 12.23 -10.13
N PRO A 218 -2.30 11.34 -9.56
CA PRO A 218 -1.33 10.55 -10.31
C PRO A 218 -2.05 9.60 -11.25
N THR A 219 -1.77 9.70 -12.54
CA THR A 219 -2.39 8.83 -13.53
C THR A 219 -1.50 7.65 -13.92
N THR A 220 -2.12 6.49 -14.07
CA THR A 220 -1.56 5.26 -14.65
C THR A 220 -2.11 5.08 -16.07
N PHE A 221 -1.53 4.15 -16.84
CA PHE A 221 -1.94 3.84 -18.23
C PHE A 221 -2.01 5.06 -19.16
N ALA A 222 -0.90 5.80 -19.28
CA ALA A 222 -0.77 6.96 -20.17
C ALA A 222 -1.77 8.09 -19.91
N GLY A 223 -2.15 8.32 -18.65
CA GLY A 223 -2.97 9.48 -18.27
C GLY A 223 -4.44 9.20 -18.05
N VAL A 224 -4.86 7.94 -18.11
CA VAL A 224 -6.29 7.59 -18.26
C VAL A 224 -6.96 7.20 -16.95
N LEU A 225 -6.24 6.60 -16.01
CA LEU A 225 -6.80 6.05 -14.77
C LEU A 225 -6.02 6.56 -13.57
N CYS A 226 -6.65 6.74 -12.42
CA CYS A 226 -5.96 6.92 -11.13
C CYS A 226 -6.39 5.80 -10.18
N LEU A 227 -5.53 4.80 -9.98
CA LEU A 227 -5.84 3.57 -9.24
C LEU A 227 -5.15 3.48 -7.86
N ASP A 228 -4.05 4.22 -7.71
CA ASP A 228 -3.26 4.28 -6.49
C ASP A 228 -3.77 5.43 -5.61
N HIS A 229 -4.11 5.13 -4.36
CA HIS A 229 -4.62 6.10 -3.40
C HIS A 229 -3.82 6.09 -2.11
N VAL A 230 -3.73 7.26 -1.47
CA VAL A 230 -3.30 7.41 -0.08
C VAL A 230 -4.38 8.21 0.64
N ILE A 231 -5.15 7.53 1.47
CA ILE A 231 -6.29 8.08 2.18
C ILE A 231 -5.92 8.22 3.65
N VAL A 232 -6.16 9.39 4.22
CA VAL A 232 -5.83 9.72 5.61
C VAL A 232 -7.12 10.05 6.36
N SER A 233 -7.32 9.46 7.53
CA SER A 233 -8.39 9.86 8.44
C SER A 233 -7.98 11.08 9.29
N GLY A 234 -8.87 12.06 9.40
CA GLY A 234 -8.68 13.26 10.22
C GLY A 234 -8.79 12.96 11.71
N ASN A 235 -9.79 12.15 12.11
CA ASN A 235 -9.96 11.57 13.45
C ASN A 235 -10.89 10.35 13.33
N PHE A 236 -10.52 9.22 13.94
CA PHE A 236 -11.43 8.06 13.97
C PHE A 236 -12.68 8.41 14.79
N LYS A 237 -13.86 8.35 14.17
CA LYS A 237 -15.13 8.47 14.88
C LYS A 237 -15.49 7.09 15.38
N ALA A 238 -15.09 6.76 16.61
CA ALA A 238 -15.82 5.73 17.33
C ALA A 238 -17.26 6.24 17.42
N GLN A 239 -18.18 5.69 16.62
CA GLN A 239 -19.59 5.79 16.97
C GLN A 239 -19.73 5.02 18.28
N LEU A 240 -19.47 5.71 19.40
CA LEU A 240 -19.99 5.32 20.69
C LEU A 240 -21.50 5.35 20.53
N LYS A 241 -22.06 4.23 20.07
CA LYS A 241 -23.46 3.92 20.32
C LYS A 241 -23.56 3.79 21.84
N LEU A 242 -23.82 4.92 22.50
CA LEU A 242 -24.42 4.95 23.83
C LEU A 242 -25.79 4.29 23.76
#